data_AF-A0A6P1FUL5-F1
#
_entry.id   AF-A0A6P1FUL5-F1
#
_cell.length_a   1.000
_cell.length_b   1.000
_cell.length_c   1.000
_cell.angle_alpha   90.00
_cell.angle_beta   90.00
_cell.angle_gamma   90.00
#
_symmetry.space_group_name_H-M   'P 1'
#
loop_
_entity.id
_entity.type
_entity.pdbx_description
1 polymer ?
#
loop_
_entity_poly.entity_id
_entity_poly.type
_entity_poly.pdbx_seq_one_letter_code
_entity_poly.pdbx_strand_id
1 'polypeptide(L)'
;MLAAIMVPVVAIAMLLWVLFFGGSAAAACLPGGGPVNVAAIPADARVGGYGHDQLVNAGLIVNAGAAKGLGADGQTLGVQTAIGESSLVNINYGDGAINPDGSVADSIGLFQQQSSWGTVEQRMDPTTSAGFFYDRLVAVEGWQTMEPSIAINKVQRNADPNHYTKYRADAVAIMAYLAGLGSTPAATTGAAVPVSTSTATPPPVAAGCAAISGDAQALAQGLVKAMDEGRLRFLEDRYAQQVRDVAAGTASADCGLDVRILQIITIALNTFDTVGVSDLNRKCTNETGLGAGTASSHYIDGGGHAVDFTAFNGTATTGCDANALQLLSVLDPQVPNGSRAGQIQCRSTHYTNIGGFYDTPNHLHFDMGFTDAPLTLAG
;
A
#
# COMPACT_ATOMS: atom_id res chain seq x y z
N MET A 1 -11.45 -71.01 -17.45
CA MET A 1 -12.23 -70.22 -16.46
C MET A 1 -11.42 -69.11 -15.78
N LEU A 2 -10.35 -68.57 -16.38
CA LEU A 2 -9.56 -67.45 -15.80
C LEU A 2 -9.76 -66.09 -16.50
N ALA A 3 -10.33 -66.08 -17.72
CA ALA A 3 -10.53 -64.84 -18.48
C ALA A 3 -11.78 -64.02 -18.06
N ALA A 4 -12.75 -64.64 -17.38
CA ALA A 4 -14.03 -63.99 -17.03
C ALA A 4 -13.99 -63.15 -15.74
N ILE A 5 -12.91 -63.23 -14.95
CA ILE A 5 -12.77 -62.53 -13.65
C ILE A 5 -11.85 -61.30 -13.77
N MET A 6 -11.02 -61.20 -14.81
CA MET A 6 -10.07 -60.10 -15.01
C MET A 6 -10.73 -58.79 -15.47
N VAL A 7 -11.83 -58.86 -16.21
CA VAL A 7 -12.52 -57.67 -16.75
C VAL A 7 -13.16 -56.79 -15.65
N PRO A 8 -13.89 -57.32 -14.66
CA PRO A 8 -14.45 -56.48 -13.60
C PRO A 8 -13.39 -55.93 -12.64
N VAL A 9 -12.29 -56.66 -12.38
CA VAL A 9 -11.22 -56.19 -11.48
C VAL A 9 -10.44 -55.04 -12.10
N VAL A 10 -10.15 -55.08 -13.41
CA VAL A 10 -9.48 -53.98 -14.10
C VAL A 10 -10.41 -52.77 -14.24
N ALA A 11 -11.70 -52.97 -14.49
CA ALA A 11 -12.68 -51.87 -14.55
C ALA A 11 -12.87 -51.19 -13.19
N ILE A 12 -12.92 -51.96 -12.09
CA ILE A 12 -13.00 -51.43 -10.73
C ILE A 12 -11.68 -50.74 -10.33
N ALA A 13 -10.52 -51.30 -10.70
CA ALA A 13 -9.23 -50.66 -10.45
C ALA A 13 -9.06 -49.36 -11.26
N MET A 14 -9.51 -49.30 -12.52
CA MET A 14 -9.53 -48.06 -13.32
C MET A 14 -10.54 -47.05 -12.78
N LEU A 15 -11.73 -47.49 -12.34
CA LEU A 15 -12.73 -46.62 -11.74
C LEU A 15 -12.23 -46.05 -10.40
N LEU A 16 -11.56 -46.87 -9.58
CA LEU A 16 -10.91 -46.41 -8.34
C LEU A 16 -9.70 -45.52 -8.63
N TRP A 17 -8.93 -45.77 -9.69
CA TRP A 17 -7.84 -44.88 -10.10
C TRP A 17 -8.36 -43.52 -10.60
N VAL A 18 -9.50 -43.49 -11.31
CA VAL A 18 -10.19 -42.23 -11.67
C VAL A 18 -10.79 -41.53 -10.44
N LEU A 19 -11.30 -42.27 -9.45
CA LEU A 19 -11.88 -41.70 -8.23
C LEU A 19 -10.83 -41.23 -7.21
N PHE A 20 -9.62 -41.82 -7.19
CA PHE A 20 -8.54 -41.46 -6.26
C PHE A 20 -7.40 -40.64 -6.89
N PHE A 21 -7.20 -40.71 -8.21
CA PHE A 21 -6.12 -40.00 -8.95
C PHE A 21 -6.61 -39.24 -10.20
N GLY A 22 -7.88 -39.40 -10.60
CA GLY A 22 -8.48 -38.72 -11.77
C GLY A 22 -9.12 -37.37 -11.46
N GLY A 23 -9.00 -36.89 -10.22
CA GLY A 23 -9.23 -35.48 -9.92
C GLY A 23 -8.03 -34.67 -10.40
N SER A 24 -7.96 -34.37 -11.70
CA SER A 24 -7.42 -33.05 -12.04
C SER A 24 -8.26 -32.09 -11.22
N ALA A 25 -7.65 -31.45 -10.22
CA ALA A 25 -8.21 -30.23 -9.68
C ALA A 25 -8.38 -29.34 -10.91
N ALA A 26 -9.59 -29.33 -11.48
CA ALA A 26 -9.99 -28.28 -12.39
C ALA A 26 -9.55 -27.03 -11.66
N ALA A 27 -8.69 -26.24 -12.30
CA ALA A 27 -8.34 -24.92 -11.84
C ALA A 27 -9.67 -24.19 -11.67
N ALA A 28 -10.25 -24.28 -10.47
CA ALA A 28 -11.43 -23.55 -10.11
C ALA A 28 -10.96 -22.12 -10.28
N CYS A 29 -11.48 -21.43 -11.30
CA CYS A 29 -11.11 -20.06 -11.57
C CYS A 29 -11.35 -19.30 -10.26
N LEU A 30 -10.26 -19.01 -9.54
CA LEU A 30 -10.38 -18.27 -8.30
C LEU A 30 -10.94 -16.90 -8.69
N PRO A 31 -12.03 -16.44 -8.05
CA PRO A 31 -12.51 -15.10 -8.29
C PRO A 31 -11.41 -14.10 -7.93
N GLY A 32 -11.07 -13.20 -8.85
CA GLY A 32 -9.98 -12.23 -8.69
C GLY A 32 -8.98 -12.28 -9.84
N GLY A 33 -7.80 -11.67 -9.64
CA GLY A 33 -6.74 -11.58 -10.65
C GLY A 33 -6.50 -10.17 -11.21
N GLY A 34 -7.31 -9.20 -10.80
CA GLY A 34 -7.17 -7.79 -11.17
C GLY A 34 -7.06 -6.88 -9.94
N PRO A 35 -6.75 -5.58 -10.15
CA PRO A 35 -6.66 -4.62 -9.05
C PRO A 35 -8.02 -4.47 -8.35
N VAL A 36 -7.95 -4.24 -7.04
CA VAL A 36 -9.05 -4.04 -6.11
C VAL A 36 -9.07 -2.58 -5.67
N ASN A 37 -10.27 -1.98 -5.67
CA ASN A 37 -10.46 -0.67 -5.05
C ASN A 37 -10.58 -0.83 -3.52
N VAL A 38 -9.46 -0.68 -2.81
CA VAL A 38 -9.43 -0.80 -1.33
C VAL A 38 -10.29 0.25 -0.63
N ALA A 39 -10.53 1.41 -1.26
CA ALA A 39 -11.40 2.45 -0.72
C ALA A 39 -12.90 2.09 -0.79
N ALA A 40 -13.27 1.08 -1.59
CA ALA A 40 -14.63 0.57 -1.69
C ALA A 40 -14.96 -0.44 -0.59
N ILE A 41 -14.00 -0.85 0.24
CA ILE A 41 -14.23 -1.76 1.37
C ILE A 41 -15.01 -0.97 2.46
N PRO A 42 -16.24 -1.37 2.83
CA PRO A 42 -16.99 -0.71 3.90
C PRO A 42 -16.27 -0.79 5.24
N ALA A 43 -16.43 0.23 6.09
CA ALA A 43 -15.81 0.29 7.43
C ALA A 43 -16.27 -0.85 8.37
N ASP A 44 -17.46 -1.40 8.15
CA ASP A 44 -18.02 -2.52 8.89
C ASP A 44 -17.81 -3.88 8.19
N ALA A 45 -17.05 -3.90 7.09
CA ALA A 45 -16.79 -5.11 6.33
C ALA A 45 -16.13 -6.21 7.17
N ARG A 46 -16.62 -7.44 6.99
CA ARG A 46 -16.07 -8.65 7.62
C ARG A 46 -16.13 -9.83 6.67
N VAL A 47 -15.06 -10.60 6.65
CA VAL A 47 -15.01 -11.93 6.01
C VAL A 47 -14.49 -12.90 7.05
N GLY A 48 -15.35 -13.79 7.56
CA GLY A 48 -14.98 -14.66 8.67
C GLY A 48 -14.48 -13.86 9.88
N GLY A 49 -13.25 -14.16 10.33
CA GLY A 49 -12.59 -13.45 11.44
C GLY A 49 -11.88 -12.15 11.07
N TYR A 50 -11.84 -11.75 9.79
CA TYR A 50 -11.06 -10.61 9.31
C TYR A 50 -11.94 -9.36 9.15
N GLY A 51 -11.55 -8.26 9.82
CA GLY A 51 -12.24 -6.97 9.77
C GLY A 51 -11.69 -6.01 8.72
N HIS A 52 -12.25 -4.79 8.68
CA HIS A 52 -11.94 -3.77 7.68
C HIS A 52 -10.43 -3.59 7.40
N ASP A 53 -9.62 -3.29 8.41
CA ASP A 53 -8.18 -3.01 8.23
C ASP A 53 -7.41 -4.21 7.65
N GLN A 54 -7.78 -5.44 8.05
CA GLN A 54 -7.20 -6.67 7.51
C GLN A 54 -7.62 -6.89 6.04
N LEU A 55 -8.86 -6.53 5.69
CA LEU A 55 -9.34 -6.59 4.31
C LEU A 55 -8.69 -5.53 3.43
N VAL A 56 -8.40 -4.34 3.97
CA VAL A 56 -7.60 -3.31 3.30
C VAL A 56 -6.18 -3.83 3.04
N ASN A 57 -5.52 -4.41 4.03
CA ASN A 57 -4.19 -5.02 3.86
C ASN A 57 -4.21 -6.15 2.82
N ALA A 58 -5.24 -7.00 2.83
CA ALA A 58 -5.42 -8.03 1.80
C ALA A 58 -5.58 -7.42 0.40
N GLY A 59 -6.36 -6.35 0.27
CA GLY A 59 -6.51 -5.63 -1.00
C GLY A 59 -5.20 -5.01 -1.50
N LEU A 60 -4.35 -4.49 -0.60
CA LEU A 60 -3.01 -3.99 -0.95
C LEU A 60 -2.09 -5.12 -1.43
N ILE A 61 -2.13 -6.29 -0.79
CA ILE A 61 -1.42 -7.50 -1.25
C ILE A 61 -1.88 -7.91 -2.66
N VAL A 62 -3.20 -7.95 -2.89
CA VAL A 62 -3.77 -8.27 -4.20
C VAL A 62 -3.30 -7.30 -5.27
N ASN A 63 -3.31 -6.00 -4.96
CA ASN A 63 -2.85 -4.95 -5.87
C ASN A 63 -1.35 -5.07 -6.18
N ALA A 64 -0.50 -5.41 -5.20
CA ALA A 64 0.91 -5.65 -5.43
C ALA A 64 1.15 -6.85 -6.37
N GLY A 65 0.36 -7.92 -6.21
CA GLY A 65 0.41 -9.08 -7.11
C GLY A 65 -0.07 -8.73 -8.53
N ALA A 66 -1.16 -7.98 -8.65
CA ALA A 66 -1.69 -7.50 -9.92
C ALA A 66 -0.67 -6.62 -10.66
N ALA A 67 0.01 -5.70 -9.94
CA ALA A 67 1.04 -4.83 -10.52
C ALA A 67 2.25 -5.60 -11.09
N LYS A 68 2.51 -6.82 -10.57
CA LYS A 68 3.54 -7.73 -11.09
C LYS A 68 3.01 -8.73 -12.13
N GLY A 69 1.77 -8.58 -12.57
CA GLY A 69 1.13 -9.44 -13.58
C GLY A 69 0.73 -10.82 -13.06
N LEU A 70 0.69 -11.04 -11.74
CA LEU A 70 0.21 -12.30 -11.17
C LEU A 70 -1.32 -12.35 -11.24
N GLY A 71 -1.85 -13.46 -11.73
CA GLY A 71 -3.29 -13.76 -11.70
C GLY A 71 -3.79 -14.17 -10.31
N ALA A 72 -5.06 -14.54 -10.24
CA ALA A 72 -5.76 -14.84 -8.99
C ALA A 72 -5.04 -15.89 -8.13
N ASP A 73 -4.46 -16.92 -8.74
CA ASP A 73 -3.72 -17.97 -8.03
C ASP A 73 -2.54 -17.40 -7.25
N GLY A 74 -1.69 -16.62 -7.92
CA GLY A 74 -0.53 -15.98 -7.28
C GLY A 74 -0.94 -14.95 -6.22
N GLN A 75 -1.93 -14.12 -6.52
CA GLN A 75 -2.47 -13.14 -5.56
C GLN A 75 -2.97 -13.83 -4.29
N THR A 76 -3.71 -14.92 -4.44
CA THR A 76 -4.22 -15.70 -3.30
C THR A 76 -3.09 -16.29 -2.46
N LEU A 77 -1.96 -16.70 -3.06
CA LEU A 77 -0.80 -17.16 -2.27
C LEU A 77 -0.25 -16.06 -1.38
N GLY A 78 -0.20 -14.80 -1.85
CA GLY A 78 0.24 -13.68 -1.02
C GLY A 78 -0.70 -13.42 0.15
N VAL A 79 -2.02 -13.40 -0.09
CA VAL A 79 -3.03 -13.25 0.98
C VAL A 79 -2.95 -14.41 1.97
N GLN A 80 -2.85 -15.65 1.48
CA GLN A 80 -2.70 -16.85 2.31
C GLN A 80 -1.44 -16.81 3.18
N THR A 81 -0.34 -16.29 2.63
CA THR A 81 0.91 -16.11 3.39
C THR A 81 0.71 -15.10 4.50
N ALA A 82 0.21 -13.91 4.19
CA ALA A 82 0.04 -12.84 5.18
C ALA A 82 -0.97 -13.20 6.30
N ILE A 83 -1.99 -14.01 5.99
CA ILE A 83 -2.85 -14.60 7.03
C ILE A 83 -2.03 -15.48 7.98
N GLY A 84 -1.18 -16.35 7.44
CA GLY A 84 -0.39 -17.27 8.25
C GLY A 84 0.67 -16.60 9.11
N GLU A 85 1.30 -15.56 8.57
CA GLU A 85 2.37 -14.83 9.24
C GLU A 85 1.85 -13.85 10.29
N SER A 86 0.75 -13.14 10.00
CA SER A 86 0.35 -11.99 10.80
C SER A 86 -1.16 -11.83 10.98
N SER A 87 -1.95 -12.78 10.48
CA SER A 87 -3.42 -12.62 10.38
C SER A 87 -3.82 -11.35 9.62
N LEU A 88 -3.03 -10.92 8.62
CA LEU A 88 -3.20 -9.67 7.87
C LEU A 88 -3.08 -8.39 8.73
N VAL A 89 -2.43 -8.46 9.89
CA VAL A 89 -2.15 -7.30 10.75
C VAL A 89 -0.70 -6.89 10.58
N ASN A 90 -0.45 -5.62 10.30
CA ASN A 90 0.89 -5.12 10.06
C ASN A 90 1.65 -4.88 11.38
N ILE A 91 2.27 -5.93 11.91
CA ILE A 91 2.90 -5.92 13.24
C ILE A 91 4.40 -5.59 13.18
N ASN A 92 4.90 -4.82 14.15
CA ASN A 92 6.30 -4.40 14.23
C ASN A 92 7.18 -5.31 15.13
N TYR A 93 6.70 -6.51 15.42
CA TYR A 93 7.40 -7.50 16.24
C TYR A 93 7.28 -8.90 15.63
N GLY A 94 8.25 -9.75 15.96
CA GLY A 94 8.29 -11.16 15.59
C GLY A 94 7.92 -12.08 16.75
N ASP A 95 8.02 -13.39 16.51
CA ASP A 95 7.74 -14.45 17.51
C ASP A 95 8.92 -14.75 18.45
N GLY A 96 10.05 -14.06 18.29
CA GLY A 96 11.26 -14.27 19.07
C GLY A 96 12.02 -15.54 18.68
N ALA A 97 11.77 -16.12 17.51
CA ALA A 97 12.52 -17.25 16.99
C ALA A 97 14.03 -16.96 16.95
N ILE A 98 14.85 -18.01 17.08
CA ILE A 98 16.31 -17.89 17.03
C ILE A 98 16.82 -18.35 15.67
N ASN A 99 17.55 -17.47 15.00
CA ASN A 99 18.20 -17.74 13.73
C ASN A 99 19.33 -18.79 13.88
N PRO A 100 19.74 -19.46 12.78
CA PRO A 100 20.83 -20.43 12.83
C PRO A 100 22.16 -19.89 13.35
N ASP A 101 22.38 -18.57 13.27
CA ASP A 101 23.56 -17.88 13.79
C ASP A 101 23.46 -17.49 15.28
N GLY A 102 22.32 -17.80 15.93
CA GLY A 102 22.05 -17.50 17.34
C GLY A 102 21.44 -16.13 17.61
N SER A 103 21.20 -15.30 16.59
CA SER A 103 20.48 -14.03 16.74
C SER A 103 18.98 -14.24 16.91
N VAL A 104 18.28 -13.29 17.57
CA VAL A 104 16.81 -13.27 17.58
C VAL A 104 16.32 -12.78 16.22
N ALA A 105 15.37 -13.49 15.61
CA ALA A 105 14.75 -13.12 14.35
C ALA A 105 14.08 -11.75 14.46
N ASP A 106 14.40 -10.86 13.52
CA ASP A 106 13.91 -9.49 13.45
C ASP A 106 12.70 -9.35 12.50
N SER A 107 11.91 -10.41 12.41
CA SER A 107 10.73 -10.52 11.55
C SER A 107 9.67 -9.47 11.90
N ILE A 108 9.19 -8.74 10.88
CA ILE A 108 8.12 -7.74 11.03
C ILE A 108 7.22 -7.71 9.78
N GLY A 109 6.13 -6.97 9.90
CA GLY A 109 5.19 -6.67 8.83
C GLY A 109 4.24 -7.82 8.52
N LEU A 110 3.44 -7.63 7.46
CA LEU A 110 2.41 -8.58 7.04
C LEU A 110 2.92 -9.99 6.75
N PHE A 111 4.17 -10.10 6.28
CA PHE A 111 4.81 -11.35 5.87
C PHE A 111 5.90 -11.81 6.85
N GLN A 112 6.04 -11.16 8.02
CA GLN A 112 7.05 -11.51 9.04
C GLN A 112 8.46 -11.68 8.44
N GLN A 113 8.84 -10.75 7.58
CA GLN A 113 10.09 -10.77 6.85
C GLN A 113 11.23 -10.25 7.73
N GLN A 114 12.40 -10.88 7.68
CA GLN A 114 13.62 -10.44 8.39
C GLN A 114 14.37 -9.34 7.61
N SER A 115 15.34 -8.66 8.23
CA SER A 115 16.14 -7.59 7.59
C SER A 115 16.81 -7.98 6.27
N SER A 116 17.08 -9.27 6.04
CA SER A 116 17.57 -9.78 4.75
C SER A 116 16.62 -9.56 3.57
N TRP A 117 15.36 -9.21 3.83
CA TRP A 117 14.35 -8.94 2.80
C TRP A 117 14.35 -7.48 2.34
N GLY A 118 14.72 -6.57 3.21
CA GLY A 118 14.63 -5.12 2.99
C GLY A 118 14.74 -4.37 4.30
N THR A 119 14.72 -3.04 4.20
CA THR A 119 14.74 -2.17 5.37
C THR A 119 13.47 -2.32 6.20
N VAL A 120 13.44 -1.77 7.42
CA VAL A 120 12.27 -1.89 8.30
C VAL A 120 11.03 -1.26 7.64
N GLU A 121 11.20 -0.13 6.95
CA GLU A 121 10.14 0.56 6.19
C GLU A 121 9.54 -0.31 5.12
N GLN A 122 10.39 -0.95 4.33
CA GLN A 122 9.96 -1.74 3.19
C GLN A 122 9.21 -2.99 3.66
N ARG A 123 9.61 -3.53 4.82
CA ARG A 123 8.95 -4.69 5.44
C ARG A 123 7.67 -4.32 6.16
N MET A 124 7.57 -3.09 6.70
CA MET A 124 6.35 -2.55 7.30
C MET A 124 5.38 -1.97 6.28
N ASP A 125 5.77 -1.67 5.04
CA ASP A 125 4.82 -1.26 4.02
C ASP A 125 4.09 -2.49 3.44
N PRO A 126 2.74 -2.58 3.52
CA PRO A 126 1.97 -3.71 2.99
C PRO A 126 2.24 -4.05 1.52
N THR A 127 2.36 -3.02 0.68
CA THR A 127 2.54 -3.21 -0.77
C THR A 127 3.95 -3.68 -1.11
N THR A 128 4.97 -3.10 -0.46
CA THR A 128 6.39 -3.44 -0.67
C THR A 128 6.73 -4.81 -0.11
N SER A 129 6.29 -5.12 1.11
CA SER A 129 6.49 -6.44 1.73
C SER A 129 5.83 -7.54 0.90
N ALA A 130 4.62 -7.31 0.36
CA ALA A 130 3.98 -8.20 -0.61
C ALA A 130 4.80 -8.30 -1.91
N GLY A 131 5.33 -7.18 -2.39
CA GLY A 131 6.21 -7.14 -3.55
C GLY A 131 7.43 -8.07 -3.40
N PHE A 132 8.11 -8.03 -2.25
CA PHE A 132 9.24 -8.91 -1.97
C PHE A 132 8.87 -10.40 -1.96
N PHE A 133 7.69 -10.72 -1.43
CA PHE A 133 7.16 -12.08 -1.47
C PHE A 133 6.95 -12.52 -2.93
N TYR A 134 6.28 -11.70 -3.74
CA TYR A 134 6.01 -12.04 -5.13
C TYR A 134 7.26 -12.13 -5.99
N ASP A 135 8.27 -11.26 -5.78
CA ASP A 135 9.55 -11.33 -6.49
C ASP A 135 10.27 -12.66 -6.25
N ARG A 136 10.19 -13.19 -5.02
CA ARG A 136 10.74 -14.51 -4.70
C ARG A 136 9.83 -15.63 -5.19
N LEU A 137 8.51 -15.47 -5.15
CA LEU A 137 7.55 -16.47 -5.64
C LEU A 137 7.76 -16.75 -7.14
N VAL A 138 7.87 -15.71 -7.97
CA VAL A 138 8.05 -15.88 -9.42
C VAL A 138 9.41 -16.49 -9.78
N ALA A 139 10.39 -16.40 -8.88
CA ALA A 139 11.68 -17.07 -9.02
C ALA A 139 11.65 -18.56 -8.63
N VAL A 140 10.57 -19.06 -8.02
CA VAL A 140 10.38 -20.48 -7.72
C VAL A 140 9.89 -21.21 -8.97
N GLU A 141 10.76 -22.01 -9.58
CA GLU A 141 10.41 -22.81 -10.76
C GLU A 141 9.20 -23.71 -10.48
N GLY A 142 8.16 -23.61 -11.32
CA GLY A 142 6.97 -24.45 -11.24
C GLY A 142 5.97 -24.10 -10.14
N TRP A 143 6.10 -22.94 -9.48
CA TRP A 143 5.22 -22.53 -8.38
C TRP A 143 3.73 -22.57 -8.75
N GLN A 144 3.37 -22.32 -10.00
CA GLN A 144 1.99 -22.30 -10.50
C GLN A 144 1.30 -23.66 -10.40
N THR A 145 2.06 -24.75 -10.44
CA THR A 145 1.55 -26.13 -10.37
C THR A 145 1.84 -26.81 -9.03
N MET A 146 2.46 -26.09 -8.09
CA MET A 146 2.72 -26.61 -6.74
C MET A 146 1.48 -26.52 -5.88
N GLU A 147 1.41 -27.40 -4.88
CA GLU A 147 0.49 -27.21 -3.77
C GLU A 147 0.73 -25.82 -3.12
N PRO A 148 -0.32 -25.01 -2.89
CA PRO A 148 -0.19 -23.63 -2.41
C PRO A 148 0.75 -23.45 -1.21
N SER A 149 0.61 -24.29 -0.19
CA SER A 149 1.47 -24.21 1.01
C SER A 149 2.93 -24.50 0.69
N ILE A 150 3.21 -25.37 -0.27
CA ILE A 150 4.57 -25.72 -0.69
C ILE A 150 5.21 -24.57 -1.47
N ALA A 151 4.45 -23.92 -2.35
CA ALA A 151 4.91 -22.72 -3.06
C ALA A 151 5.28 -21.60 -2.08
N ILE A 152 4.41 -21.33 -1.10
CA ILE A 152 4.65 -20.32 -0.06
C ILE A 152 5.87 -20.71 0.80
N ASN A 153 5.96 -21.96 1.25
CA ASN A 153 7.08 -22.43 2.07
C ASN A 153 8.42 -22.30 1.34
N LYS A 154 8.49 -22.51 0.03
CA LYS A 154 9.74 -22.27 -0.74
C LYS A 154 10.20 -20.81 -0.70
N VAL A 155 9.27 -19.88 -0.55
CA VAL A 155 9.54 -18.43 -0.42
C VAL A 155 9.91 -18.06 1.02
N GLN A 156 9.06 -18.42 1.99
CA GLN A 156 9.20 -18.02 3.40
C GLN A 156 10.19 -18.89 4.20
N ARG A 157 10.38 -20.15 3.79
CA ARG A 157 11.33 -21.12 4.35
C ARG A 157 11.17 -21.42 5.84
N ASN A 158 9.93 -21.48 6.33
CA ASN A 158 9.66 -21.98 7.69
C ASN A 158 9.80 -23.51 7.78
N ALA A 159 9.82 -24.06 9.01
CA ALA A 159 10.13 -25.46 9.26
C ALA A 159 9.04 -26.46 8.84
N ASP A 160 7.78 -26.03 8.74
CA ASP A 160 6.64 -26.88 8.37
C ASP A 160 6.15 -26.53 6.94
N PRO A 161 6.41 -27.38 5.94
CA PRO A 161 5.95 -27.15 4.56
C PRO A 161 4.44 -27.00 4.41
N ASN A 162 3.65 -27.55 5.35
CA ASN A 162 2.20 -27.53 5.33
C ASN A 162 1.60 -26.45 6.25
N HIS A 163 2.44 -25.57 6.82
CA HIS A 163 2.01 -24.52 7.75
C HIS A 163 0.85 -23.68 7.20
N TYR A 164 0.90 -23.34 5.90
CA TYR A 164 -0.07 -22.44 5.28
C TYR A 164 -1.36 -23.13 4.82
N THR A 165 -1.41 -24.46 4.80
CA THR A 165 -2.55 -25.23 4.27
C THR A 165 -3.87 -24.84 4.94
N LYS A 166 -3.86 -24.62 6.26
CA LYS A 166 -5.07 -24.27 7.03
C LYS A 166 -5.65 -22.88 6.70
N TYR A 167 -4.85 -21.97 6.14
CA TYR A 167 -5.28 -20.60 5.80
C TYR A 167 -5.83 -20.47 4.38
N ARG A 168 -5.81 -21.56 3.59
CA ARG A 168 -6.23 -21.53 2.18
C ARG A 168 -7.69 -21.13 2.03
N ALA A 169 -8.59 -21.68 2.84
CA ALA A 169 -10.02 -21.41 2.77
C ALA A 169 -10.34 -19.92 3.05
N ASP A 170 -9.70 -19.36 4.08
CA ASP A 170 -9.83 -17.95 4.44
C ASP A 170 -9.32 -17.03 3.33
N ALA A 171 -8.14 -17.32 2.77
CA ALA A 171 -7.58 -16.55 1.68
C ALA A 171 -8.51 -16.53 0.46
N VAL A 172 -9.07 -17.69 0.08
CA VAL A 172 -10.04 -17.79 -1.03
C VAL A 172 -11.31 -16.99 -0.73
N ALA A 173 -11.82 -17.02 0.51
CA ALA A 173 -13.00 -16.26 0.90
C ALA A 173 -12.76 -14.74 0.81
N ILE A 174 -11.59 -14.27 1.25
CA ILE A 174 -11.19 -12.86 1.14
C ILE A 174 -11.06 -12.47 -0.33
N MET A 175 -10.39 -13.28 -1.16
CA MET A 175 -10.26 -13.02 -2.60
C MET A 175 -11.63 -12.91 -3.29
N ALA A 176 -12.57 -13.80 -2.97
CA ALA A 176 -13.93 -13.76 -3.51
C ALA A 176 -14.68 -12.49 -3.09
N TYR A 177 -14.55 -12.08 -1.83
CA TYR A 177 -15.12 -10.82 -1.34
C TYR A 177 -14.56 -9.62 -2.09
N LEU A 178 -13.23 -9.51 -2.20
CA LEU A 178 -12.56 -8.38 -2.85
C LEU A 178 -12.88 -8.32 -4.35
N ALA A 179 -12.98 -9.48 -5.03
CA ALA A 179 -13.42 -9.54 -6.43
C ALA A 179 -14.88 -9.06 -6.61
N GLY A 180 -15.74 -9.29 -5.61
CA GLY A 180 -17.13 -8.84 -5.61
C GLY A 180 -17.32 -7.32 -5.47
N LEU A 181 -16.29 -6.60 -5.02
CA LEU A 181 -16.29 -5.13 -4.94
C LEU A 181 -16.07 -4.45 -6.31
N GLY A 182 -15.78 -5.23 -7.35
CA GLY A 182 -15.51 -4.75 -8.70
C GLY A 182 -14.04 -4.37 -8.90
N SER A 183 -13.53 -4.64 -10.10
CA SER A 183 -12.21 -4.18 -10.53
C SER A 183 -12.32 -2.82 -11.23
N THR A 184 -11.44 -1.88 -10.92
CA THR A 184 -11.17 -0.75 -11.83
C THR A 184 -10.70 -1.31 -13.16
N PRO A 185 -11.29 -0.91 -14.31
CA PRO A 185 -10.68 -1.22 -15.60
C PRO A 185 -9.29 -0.58 -15.63
N ALA A 186 -8.27 -1.39 -15.93
CA ALA A 186 -6.97 -0.87 -16.29
C ALA A 186 -7.14 0.05 -17.52
N ALA A 187 -6.64 1.29 -17.44
CA ALA A 187 -6.62 2.20 -18.56
C ALA A 187 -5.74 1.61 -19.68
N THR A 188 -6.36 0.94 -20.64
CA THR A 188 -5.72 0.51 -21.89
C THR A 188 -5.51 1.72 -22.78
N THR A 189 -4.28 1.86 -23.24
CA THR A 189 -3.84 2.84 -24.22
C THR A 189 -4.47 2.61 -25.59
N GLY A 190 -4.95 3.69 -26.21
CA GLY A 190 -4.97 3.86 -27.67
C GLY A 190 -6.26 3.50 -28.41
N ALA A 191 -7.12 4.51 -28.62
CA ALA A 191 -7.74 4.78 -29.92
C ALA A 191 -8.32 6.20 -29.92
N ALA A 192 -7.79 7.07 -30.79
CA ALA A 192 -8.34 8.39 -31.05
C ALA A 192 -9.69 8.27 -31.78
N VAL A 193 -10.77 8.79 -31.21
CA VAL A 193 -12.09 8.99 -31.85
C VAL A 193 -12.74 10.24 -31.20
N PRO A 194 -13.49 11.09 -31.94
CA PRO A 194 -13.39 12.54 -31.82
C PRO A 194 -14.27 13.16 -30.74
N VAL A 195 -13.91 14.40 -30.41
CA VAL A 195 -14.68 15.34 -29.61
C VAL A 195 -16.10 15.48 -30.17
N SER A 196 -17.08 14.99 -29.41
CA SER A 196 -18.46 15.46 -29.47
C SER A 196 -18.67 16.40 -28.29
N THR A 197 -18.80 17.68 -28.62
CA THR A 197 -19.22 18.75 -27.72
C THR A 197 -20.64 18.47 -27.21
N SER A 198 -20.77 18.11 -25.93
CA SER A 198 -22.03 18.19 -25.20
C SER A 198 -21.86 19.18 -24.04
N THR A 199 -22.49 20.33 -24.22
CA THR A 199 -22.68 21.38 -23.23
C THR A 199 -23.59 20.87 -22.12
N ALA A 200 -23.00 20.33 -21.06
CA ALA A 200 -23.65 20.20 -19.77
C ALA A 200 -22.78 20.95 -18.75
N THR A 201 -23.20 22.17 -18.43
CA THR A 201 -22.60 23.02 -17.41
C THR A 201 -22.61 22.27 -16.07
N PRO A 202 -21.43 21.94 -15.50
CA PRO A 202 -21.37 21.53 -14.10
C PRO A 202 -21.79 22.73 -13.22
N PRO A 203 -22.38 22.50 -12.04
CA PRO A 203 -22.60 23.59 -11.10
C PRO A 203 -21.24 24.23 -10.76
N PRO A 204 -21.19 25.55 -10.52
CA PRO A 204 -19.92 26.22 -10.27
C PRO A 204 -19.34 25.68 -8.97
N VAL A 205 -18.24 24.92 -9.07
CA VAL A 205 -17.32 24.79 -7.94
C VAL A 205 -16.75 26.18 -7.72
N ALA A 206 -17.25 26.85 -6.68
CA ALA A 206 -16.62 28.04 -6.15
C ALA A 206 -15.30 27.62 -5.48
N ALA A 207 -14.29 27.26 -6.28
CA ALA A 207 -12.90 27.39 -5.90
C ALA A 207 -12.56 28.88 -5.99
N GLY A 208 -12.97 29.64 -4.98
CA GLY A 208 -12.29 30.90 -4.71
C GLY A 208 -10.84 30.54 -4.40
N CYS A 209 -9.88 31.20 -5.04
CA CYS A 209 -8.51 31.25 -4.54
C CYS A 209 -8.54 31.86 -3.14
N ALA A 210 -8.83 31.04 -2.13
CA ALA A 210 -8.61 31.43 -0.75
C ALA A 210 -7.10 31.44 -0.58
N ALA A 211 -6.55 32.61 -0.23
CA ALA A 211 -5.15 32.73 0.11
C ALA A 211 -4.80 31.65 1.15
N ILE A 212 -3.80 30.83 0.82
CA ILE A 212 -3.33 29.79 1.74
C ILE A 212 -2.67 30.50 2.92
N SER A 213 -3.17 30.24 4.12
CA SER A 213 -2.71 30.91 5.34
C SER A 213 -1.22 30.67 5.60
N GLY A 214 -0.55 31.66 6.19
CA GLY A 214 0.79 31.50 6.79
C GLY A 214 0.76 31.10 8.27
N ASP A 215 -0.43 30.90 8.83
CA ASP A 215 -0.63 30.50 10.22
C ASP A 215 -0.87 28.99 10.33
N ALA A 216 0.01 28.31 11.08
CA ALA A 216 -0.01 26.85 11.22
C ALA A 216 -1.29 26.34 11.88
N GLN A 217 -1.80 27.04 12.90
CA GLN A 217 -3.00 26.62 13.62
C GLN A 217 -4.25 26.72 12.72
N ALA A 218 -4.39 27.80 11.95
CA ALA A 218 -5.47 27.98 11.00
C ALA A 218 -5.43 26.96 9.85
N LEU A 219 -4.24 26.66 9.31
CA LEU A 219 -4.10 25.59 8.32
C LEU A 219 -4.51 24.24 8.90
N ALA A 220 -4.00 23.90 10.08
CA ALA A 220 -4.33 22.65 10.76
C ALA A 220 -5.83 22.52 11.05
N GLN A 221 -6.52 23.61 11.44
CA GLN A 221 -7.98 23.62 11.58
C GLN A 221 -8.69 23.33 10.24
N GLY A 222 -8.19 23.89 9.13
CA GLY A 222 -8.67 23.56 7.79
C GLY A 222 -8.46 22.09 7.44
N LEU A 223 -7.30 21.52 7.78
CA LEU A 223 -7.01 20.10 7.56
C LEU A 223 -7.88 19.19 8.45
N VAL A 224 -8.17 19.58 9.70
CA VAL A 224 -9.14 18.87 10.56
C VAL A 224 -10.52 18.84 9.93
N LYS A 225 -10.98 19.98 9.40
CA LYS A 225 -12.25 20.01 8.66
C LYS A 225 -12.22 19.11 7.42
N ALA A 226 -11.12 19.09 6.67
CA ALA A 226 -10.95 18.18 5.53
C ALA A 226 -10.96 16.71 5.96
N MET A 227 -10.43 16.37 7.14
CA MET A 227 -10.56 15.02 7.72
C MET A 227 -12.01 14.68 8.04
N ASP A 228 -12.73 15.59 8.69
CA ASP A 228 -14.14 15.39 9.06
C ASP A 228 -15.05 15.27 7.82
N GLU A 229 -14.69 15.92 6.72
CA GLU A 229 -15.33 15.80 5.40
C GLU A 229 -14.88 14.55 4.60
N GLY A 230 -13.92 13.78 5.12
CA GLY A 230 -13.37 12.59 4.47
C GLY A 230 -12.47 12.86 3.27
N ARG A 231 -12.09 14.13 3.05
CA ARG A 231 -11.20 14.60 1.98
C ARG A 231 -9.72 14.39 2.31
N LEU A 232 -9.34 14.46 3.58
CA LEU A 232 -8.01 14.10 4.04
C LEU A 232 -8.08 12.83 4.88
N ARG A 233 -7.29 11.81 4.53
CA ARG A 233 -7.24 10.54 5.27
C ARG A 233 -5.82 10.23 5.68
N PHE A 234 -5.64 9.91 6.96
CA PHE A 234 -4.38 9.40 7.47
C PHE A 234 -4.45 7.87 7.54
N LEU A 235 -3.36 7.20 7.15
CA LEU A 235 -3.26 5.73 7.32
C LEU A 235 -3.15 5.33 8.79
N GLU A 236 -2.58 6.20 9.62
CA GLU A 236 -2.45 5.97 11.05
C GLU A 236 -2.96 7.17 11.85
N ASP A 237 -3.82 6.90 12.84
CA ASP A 237 -4.43 7.94 13.68
C ASP A 237 -3.39 8.80 14.43
N ARG A 238 -2.20 8.25 14.71
CA ARG A 238 -1.12 8.99 15.38
C ARG A 238 -0.69 10.24 14.61
N TYR A 239 -0.77 10.24 13.29
CA TYR A 239 -0.44 11.40 12.46
C TYR A 239 -1.62 12.36 12.30
N ALA A 240 -2.85 11.83 12.25
CA ALA A 240 -4.05 12.66 12.33
C ALA A 240 -4.10 13.45 13.65
N GLN A 241 -3.68 12.82 14.76
CA GLN A 241 -3.65 13.45 16.08
C GLN A 241 -2.66 14.63 16.13
N GLN A 242 -1.51 14.54 15.46
CA GLN A 242 -0.56 15.67 15.36
C GLN A 242 -1.21 16.90 14.74
N VAL A 243 -1.98 16.73 13.66
CA VAL A 243 -2.73 17.82 13.03
C VAL A 243 -3.78 18.39 13.97
N ARG A 244 -4.49 17.54 14.72
CA ARG A 244 -5.48 17.97 15.72
C ARG A 244 -4.83 18.76 16.86
N ASP A 245 -3.65 18.34 17.33
CA ASP A 245 -2.92 19.02 18.39
C ASP A 245 -2.38 20.39 17.94
N VAL A 246 -1.89 20.49 16.71
CA VAL A 246 -1.52 21.79 16.11
C VAL A 246 -2.74 22.70 15.96
N ALA A 247 -3.88 22.17 15.50
CA ALA A 247 -5.13 22.92 15.37
C ALA A 247 -5.67 23.44 16.71
N ALA A 248 -5.47 22.67 17.79
CA ALA A 248 -5.83 23.03 19.16
C ALA A 248 -4.81 23.95 19.84
N GLY A 249 -3.61 24.12 19.28
CA GLY A 249 -2.51 24.85 19.91
C GLY A 249 -1.88 24.10 21.09
N THR A 250 -1.99 22.77 21.10
CA THR A 250 -1.53 21.89 22.19
C THR A 250 -0.35 20.99 21.81
N ALA A 251 0.16 21.11 20.59
CA ALA A 251 1.32 20.35 20.14
C ALA A 251 2.55 20.61 21.04
N SER A 252 3.21 19.53 21.47
CA SER A 252 4.46 19.60 22.24
C SER A 252 5.63 19.96 21.32
N ALA A 253 6.79 20.29 21.92
CA ALA A 253 7.97 20.78 21.18
C ALA A 253 8.43 19.85 20.04
N ASP A 254 8.38 18.54 20.25
CA ASP A 254 8.75 17.51 19.25
C ASP A 254 7.56 17.01 18.41
N CYS A 255 6.38 17.62 18.57
CA CYS A 255 5.14 17.28 17.86
C CYS A 255 4.62 18.42 16.99
N GLY A 256 5.45 19.45 16.74
CA GLY A 256 5.15 20.49 15.78
C GLY A 256 5.07 19.95 14.35
N LEU A 257 4.35 20.68 13.50
CA LEU A 257 4.36 20.47 12.06
C LEU A 257 4.83 21.76 11.41
N ASP A 258 5.77 21.65 10.48
CA ASP A 258 6.22 22.79 9.70
C ASP A 258 5.01 23.40 8.95
N VAL A 259 4.82 24.71 9.10
CA VAL A 259 3.71 25.41 8.46
C VAL A 259 3.70 25.16 6.95
N ARG A 260 4.87 24.99 6.34
CA ARG A 260 5.03 24.74 4.91
C ARG A 260 4.51 23.35 4.52
N ILE A 261 4.66 22.35 5.39
CA ILE A 261 4.07 21.03 5.19
C ILE A 261 2.55 21.09 5.26
N LEU A 262 1.99 21.86 6.20
CA LEU A 262 0.54 22.10 6.26
C LEU A 262 0.03 22.82 5.00
N GLN A 263 0.79 23.77 4.45
CA GLN A 263 0.49 24.44 3.18
C GLN A 263 0.54 23.45 2.01
N ILE A 264 1.53 22.57 1.95
CA ILE A 264 1.67 21.55 0.90
C ILE A 264 0.48 20.57 0.91
N ILE A 265 0.04 20.11 2.09
CA ILE A 265 -1.16 19.28 2.22
C ILE A 265 -2.41 20.05 1.77
N THR A 266 -2.49 21.34 2.11
CA THR A 266 -3.59 22.22 1.66
C THR A 266 -3.60 22.38 0.14
N ILE A 267 -2.43 22.56 -0.50
CA ILE A 267 -2.29 22.63 -1.96
C ILE A 267 -2.73 21.30 -2.60
N ALA A 268 -2.36 20.16 -2.01
CA ALA A 268 -2.80 18.85 -2.47
C ALA A 268 -4.34 18.74 -2.40
N LEU A 269 -4.97 19.17 -1.31
CA LEU A 269 -6.44 19.20 -1.18
C LEU A 269 -7.13 20.20 -2.10
N ASN A 270 -6.43 21.24 -2.59
CA ASN A 270 -6.94 22.14 -3.62
C ASN A 270 -6.78 21.57 -5.03
N THR A 271 -5.87 20.60 -5.20
CA THR A 271 -5.58 19.95 -6.48
C THR A 271 -6.42 18.69 -6.68
N PHE A 272 -6.75 17.99 -5.59
CA PHE A 272 -7.43 16.70 -5.59
C PHE A 272 -8.65 16.73 -4.65
N ASP A 273 -9.69 15.98 -5.00
CA ASP A 273 -10.90 15.84 -4.20
C ASP A 273 -10.61 15.16 -2.86
N THR A 274 -9.73 14.15 -2.88
CA THR A 274 -9.27 13.42 -1.70
C THR A 274 -7.75 13.21 -1.71
N VAL A 275 -7.14 13.22 -0.53
CA VAL A 275 -5.69 13.06 -0.30
C VAL A 275 -5.47 12.07 0.85
N GLY A 276 -4.57 11.12 0.64
CA GLY A 276 -4.11 10.17 1.66
C GLY A 276 -2.70 10.50 2.16
N VAL A 277 -2.44 10.35 3.45
CA VAL A 277 -1.13 10.61 4.09
C VAL A 277 -0.75 9.45 5.03
N SER A 278 0.50 9.00 5.00
CA SER A 278 1.02 7.96 5.89
C SER A 278 1.96 8.45 6.97
N ASP A 279 2.72 9.52 6.75
CA ASP A 279 3.78 9.94 7.68
C ASP A 279 3.89 11.47 7.73
N LEU A 280 4.17 12.03 8.92
CA LEU A 280 4.33 13.47 9.19
C LEU A 280 5.50 13.73 10.17
N ASN A 281 5.25 13.85 11.47
CA ASN A 281 6.31 14.02 12.46
C ASN A 281 6.58 12.69 13.18
N ARG A 282 7.67 12.02 12.83
CA ARG A 282 8.12 10.79 13.50
C ARG A 282 8.84 11.04 14.81
N LYS A 283 9.40 12.24 15.01
CA LYS A 283 9.98 12.61 16.30
C LYS A 283 8.91 12.58 17.39
N CYS A 284 7.71 13.08 17.07
CA CYS A 284 6.55 13.05 17.96
C CYS A 284 6.17 11.66 18.44
N THR A 285 6.29 10.65 17.55
CA THR A 285 5.90 9.26 17.82
C THR A 285 7.07 8.40 18.28
N ASN A 286 8.27 8.96 18.43
CA ASN A 286 9.53 8.25 18.65
C ASN A 286 9.82 7.15 17.62
N GLU A 287 9.29 7.30 16.41
CA GLU A 287 9.46 6.34 15.33
C GLU A 287 10.83 6.54 14.67
N THR A 288 11.76 5.63 14.96
CA THR A 288 13.15 5.68 14.45
C THR A 288 13.47 4.55 13.50
N GLY A 289 12.57 3.55 13.39
CA GLY A 289 12.73 2.41 12.51
C GLY A 289 12.18 2.64 11.11
N LEU A 290 11.83 3.88 10.75
CA LEU A 290 11.31 4.22 9.41
C LEU A 290 12.25 5.16 8.62
N GLY A 291 12.12 5.20 7.29
CA GLY A 291 13.01 5.75 6.25
C GLY A 291 14.51 5.75 6.54
N ALA A 292 15.10 6.92 6.32
CA ALA A 292 16.46 7.26 6.74
C ALA A 292 16.62 7.36 8.28
N GLY A 293 15.74 6.72 9.06
CA GLY A 293 15.69 6.79 10.52
C GLY A 293 15.65 8.23 11.03
N THR A 294 16.59 8.54 11.91
CA THR A 294 16.76 9.85 12.53
C THR A 294 17.36 10.92 11.60
N ALA A 295 17.83 10.55 10.40
CA ALA A 295 18.33 11.48 9.39
C ALA A 295 17.23 11.98 8.43
N SER A 296 16.00 11.49 8.58
CA SER A 296 14.86 11.89 7.76
C SER A 296 14.30 13.27 8.16
N SER A 297 13.76 14.02 7.20
CA SER A 297 12.99 15.25 7.44
C SER A 297 11.74 15.05 8.31
N HIS A 298 11.26 13.81 8.45
CA HIS A 298 10.23 13.46 9.44
C HIS A 298 10.75 13.49 10.90
N TYR A 299 12.07 13.53 11.13
CA TYR A 299 12.70 13.35 12.45
C TYR A 299 13.75 14.40 12.82
N ILE A 300 14.56 14.88 11.87
CA ILE A 300 15.60 15.91 12.12
C ILE A 300 14.97 17.18 12.67
N ASP A 301 15.72 17.91 13.49
CA ASP A 301 15.36 19.25 13.98
C ASP A 301 13.99 19.37 14.67
N GLY A 302 13.51 18.29 15.29
CA GLY A 302 12.20 18.24 15.96
C GLY A 302 11.10 17.57 15.12
N GLY A 303 11.42 17.22 13.87
CA GLY A 303 10.54 16.51 12.94
C GLY A 303 9.43 17.39 12.36
N GLY A 304 8.58 16.78 11.53
CA GLY A 304 7.43 17.47 10.91
C GLY A 304 7.79 18.34 9.71
N HIS A 305 8.97 18.15 9.12
CA HIS A 305 9.43 18.83 7.90
C HIS A 305 9.18 18.03 6.62
N ALA A 306 8.37 16.96 6.69
CA ALA A 306 8.05 16.11 5.55
C ALA A 306 6.63 15.56 5.61
N VAL A 307 6.13 15.13 4.46
CA VAL A 307 4.86 14.42 4.30
C VAL A 307 5.02 13.29 3.30
N ASP A 308 4.49 12.12 3.67
CA ASP A 308 4.36 10.98 2.76
C ASP A 308 2.90 10.87 2.31
N PHE A 309 2.65 11.19 1.04
CA PHE A 309 1.33 11.02 0.45
C PHE A 309 1.14 9.61 -0.07
N THR A 310 0.00 8.99 0.26
CA THR A 310 -0.30 7.61 -0.12
C THR A 310 -1.34 7.50 -1.22
N ALA A 311 -2.17 8.53 -1.40
CA ALA A 311 -3.20 8.53 -2.42
C ALA A 311 -3.64 9.93 -2.83
N PHE A 312 -4.11 10.05 -4.08
CA PHE A 312 -4.77 11.23 -4.62
C PHE A 312 -6.04 10.80 -5.37
N ASN A 313 -7.15 11.49 -5.17
CA ASN A 313 -8.46 11.13 -5.73
C ASN A 313 -8.84 9.66 -5.48
N GLY A 314 -8.56 9.17 -4.26
CA GLY A 314 -8.81 7.79 -3.85
C GLY A 314 -7.91 6.75 -4.54
N THR A 315 -6.96 7.17 -5.38
CA THR A 315 -6.03 6.28 -6.08
C THR A 315 -4.68 6.29 -5.36
N ALA A 316 -4.18 5.12 -5.00
CA ALA A 316 -2.86 4.99 -4.38
C ALA A 316 -1.76 5.55 -5.29
N THR A 317 -0.79 6.24 -4.71
CA THR A 317 0.31 6.88 -5.43
C THR A 317 1.62 6.11 -5.27
N THR A 318 2.41 6.10 -6.32
CA THR A 318 3.78 5.55 -6.35
C THR A 318 4.85 6.63 -6.20
N GLY A 319 4.44 7.90 -6.12
CA GLY A 319 5.35 9.05 -6.26
C GLY A 319 5.78 9.34 -7.71
N CYS A 320 5.44 8.46 -8.65
CA CYS A 320 5.81 8.54 -10.06
C CYS A 320 4.62 8.50 -11.02
N ASP A 321 3.41 8.29 -10.51
CA ASP A 321 2.19 8.30 -11.29
C ASP A 321 1.76 9.72 -11.67
N ALA A 322 0.76 9.81 -12.55
CA ALA A 322 0.29 11.07 -13.10
C ALA A 322 -0.19 12.07 -12.03
N ASN A 323 -0.81 11.62 -10.95
CA ASN A 323 -1.28 12.51 -9.89
C ASN A 323 -0.10 13.05 -9.08
N ALA A 324 0.88 12.22 -8.75
CA ALA A 324 2.12 12.68 -8.11
C ALA A 324 2.85 13.72 -8.97
N LEU A 325 3.00 13.47 -10.27
CA LEU A 325 3.64 14.42 -11.20
C LEU A 325 2.84 15.72 -11.34
N GLN A 326 1.50 15.66 -11.31
CA GLN A 326 0.64 16.83 -11.30
C GLN A 326 0.87 17.66 -10.03
N LEU A 327 0.87 17.03 -8.85
CA LEU A 327 1.10 17.74 -7.59
C LEU A 327 2.47 18.42 -7.58
N LEU A 328 3.52 17.72 -8.00
CA LEU A 328 4.87 18.26 -8.05
C LEU A 328 4.98 19.44 -9.03
N SER A 329 4.27 19.39 -10.16
CA SER A 329 4.22 20.49 -11.12
C SER A 329 3.47 21.71 -10.56
N VAL A 330 2.44 21.50 -9.73
CA VAL A 330 1.74 22.57 -9.00
C VAL A 330 2.64 23.17 -7.91
N LEU A 331 3.40 22.33 -7.20
CA LEU A 331 4.25 22.74 -6.08
C LEU A 331 5.52 23.47 -6.55
N ASP A 332 6.17 23.03 -7.63
CA ASP A 332 7.49 23.54 -8.06
C ASP A 332 7.61 25.07 -8.10
N PRO A 333 6.69 25.84 -8.72
CA PRO A 333 6.81 27.30 -8.73
C PRO A 333 6.50 27.97 -7.37
N GLN A 334 5.88 27.25 -6.42
CA GLN A 334 5.44 27.77 -5.13
C GLN A 334 6.43 27.46 -4.02
N VAL A 335 7.17 26.35 -4.12
CA VAL A 335 8.13 25.95 -3.08
C VAL A 335 9.50 26.60 -3.35
N PRO A 336 10.27 26.93 -2.29
CA PRO A 336 11.59 27.51 -2.45
C PRO A 336 12.61 26.49 -2.98
N ASN A 337 13.70 26.98 -3.54
CA ASN A 337 14.85 26.14 -3.85
C ASN A 337 15.37 25.45 -2.56
N GLY A 338 15.67 24.16 -2.67
CA GLY A 338 16.07 23.31 -1.53
C GLY A 338 14.94 22.43 -0.99
N SER A 339 13.71 22.60 -1.48
CA SER A 339 12.64 21.61 -1.32
C SER A 339 13.00 20.31 -2.03
N ARG A 340 12.49 19.18 -1.53
CA ARG A 340 12.83 17.88 -2.11
C ARG A 340 11.63 16.95 -2.22
N ALA A 341 11.72 16.03 -3.17
CA ALA A 341 10.76 14.94 -3.32
C ALA A 341 11.48 13.61 -3.58
N GLY A 342 11.02 12.56 -2.91
CA GLY A 342 11.53 11.19 -3.08
C GLY A 342 11.11 10.57 -4.41
N GLN A 343 11.46 9.29 -4.64
CA GLN A 343 11.06 8.53 -5.84
C GLN A 343 11.68 9.08 -7.14
N ILE A 344 12.87 9.67 -7.10
CA ILE A 344 13.54 10.16 -8.32
C ILE A 344 13.80 9.04 -9.33
N GLN A 345 14.01 7.80 -8.87
CA GLN A 345 14.40 6.68 -9.72
C GLN A 345 13.32 6.24 -10.72
N CYS A 346 12.07 6.68 -10.55
CA CYS A 346 11.00 6.43 -11.52
C CYS A 346 10.44 7.70 -12.16
N ARG A 347 11.14 8.84 -12.04
CA ARG A 347 10.77 10.11 -12.67
C ARG A 347 11.82 10.54 -13.69
N SER A 348 11.37 11.04 -14.83
CA SER A 348 12.21 11.70 -15.84
C SER A 348 12.04 13.22 -15.86
N THR A 349 11.02 13.75 -15.18
CA THR A 349 10.74 15.18 -15.08
C THR A 349 11.71 15.86 -14.11
N HIS A 350 12.24 17.01 -14.52
CA HIS A 350 13.06 17.88 -13.68
C HIS A 350 12.25 19.11 -13.25
N TYR A 351 12.41 19.49 -12.00
CA TYR A 351 11.76 20.63 -11.36
C TYR A 351 12.82 21.67 -10.98
N THR A 352 12.44 22.94 -10.93
CA THR A 352 13.39 24.05 -10.71
C THR A 352 13.76 24.19 -9.25
N ASN A 353 12.78 24.08 -8.37
CA ASN A 353 12.92 24.29 -6.93
C ASN A 353 12.92 22.96 -6.15
N ILE A 354 12.37 21.89 -6.73
CA ILE A 354 12.30 20.57 -6.12
C ILE A 354 13.47 19.69 -6.55
N GLY A 355 14.38 19.41 -5.62
CA GLY A 355 15.43 18.40 -5.77
C GLY A 355 14.87 16.98 -5.63
N GLY A 356 15.27 16.06 -6.50
CA GLY A 356 14.89 14.65 -6.38
C GLY A 356 15.90 13.84 -5.55
N PHE A 357 15.44 12.84 -4.82
CA PHE A 357 16.30 11.81 -4.24
C PHE A 357 15.66 10.42 -4.33
N TYR A 358 16.47 9.39 -4.10
CA TYR A 358 16.03 8.00 -4.18
C TYR A 358 15.14 7.66 -2.98
N ASP A 359 13.95 7.13 -3.24
CA ASP A 359 13.02 6.69 -2.20
C ASP A 359 12.08 5.63 -2.78
N THR A 360 11.46 4.78 -1.96
CA THR A 360 10.66 3.64 -2.42
C THR A 360 9.42 4.12 -3.18
N PRO A 361 9.10 3.56 -4.38
CA PRO A 361 8.03 4.04 -5.25
C PRO A 361 6.65 3.48 -4.86
N ASN A 362 6.24 3.72 -3.62
CA ASN A 362 4.98 3.26 -3.01
C ASN A 362 4.20 4.39 -2.30
N HIS A 363 4.76 5.61 -2.32
CA HIS A 363 4.18 6.85 -1.82
C HIS A 363 4.86 8.01 -2.56
N LEU A 364 4.37 9.24 -2.38
CA LEU A 364 5.11 10.45 -2.74
C LEU A 364 5.66 11.09 -1.46
N HIS A 365 6.98 11.03 -1.28
CA HIS A 365 7.66 11.78 -0.24
C HIS A 365 7.88 13.22 -0.70
N PHE A 366 7.55 14.18 0.16
CA PHE A 366 7.91 15.58 -0.05
C PHE A 366 8.41 16.20 1.25
N ASP A 367 9.56 16.88 1.19
CA ASP A 367 10.16 17.50 2.36
C ASP A 367 10.73 18.91 2.16
N MET A 368 10.76 19.62 3.28
CA MET A 368 11.20 21.00 3.44
C MET A 368 12.36 21.13 4.43
N GLY A 369 12.90 20.01 4.93
CA GLY A 369 13.89 20.00 6.03
C GLY A 369 15.28 20.56 5.67
N PHE A 370 15.51 20.91 4.40
CA PHE A 370 16.81 21.38 3.89
C PHE A 370 16.76 22.83 3.37
N THR A 371 15.69 23.55 3.71
CA THR A 371 15.51 24.97 3.39
C THR A 371 14.65 25.61 4.47
N ASP A 372 14.87 26.89 4.78
CA ASP A 372 14.08 27.66 5.74
C ASP A 372 13.16 28.69 5.07
N ALA A 373 13.25 28.81 3.74
CA ALA A 373 12.47 29.78 3.00
C ALA A 373 10.96 29.42 3.02
N PRO A 374 10.06 30.42 3.04
CA PRO A 374 8.62 30.19 2.94
C PRO A 374 8.20 29.82 1.52
N LEU A 375 6.99 29.29 1.36
CA LEU A 375 6.36 29.14 0.04
C LEU A 375 6.01 30.51 -0.54
N THR A 376 6.16 30.65 -1.87
CA THR A 376 5.66 31.77 -2.67
C THR A 376 4.24 31.45 -3.13
N LEU A 377 3.26 31.75 -2.27
CA LEU A 377 1.86 31.49 -2.53
C LEU A 377 1.28 32.65 -3.34
N ALA A 378 0.68 32.37 -4.50
CA ALA A 378 -0.06 33.39 -5.24
C ALA A 378 -1.27 33.83 -4.42
N GLY A 379 -1.32 35.13 -4.07
CA GLY A 379 -2.42 35.75 -3.32
C GLY A 379 -3.68 35.95 -4.14
#